data_AF-A0A832IMR9-F1
#
_entry.id   AF-A0A832IMR9-F1
#
_cell.length_a   1.000
_cell.length_b   1.000
_cell.length_c   1.000
_cell.angle_alpha   90.00
_cell.angle_beta   90.00
_cell.angle_gamma   90.00
#
_symmetry.space_group_name_H-M   'P 1'
#
loop_
_entity.id
_entity.type
_entity.pdbx_description
1 polymer ?
#
loop_
_entity_poly.entity_id
_entity_poly.type
_entity_poly.pdbx_seq_one_letter_code
_entity_poly.pdbx_strand_id
1 'polypeptide(L)'
;MAKKAVKMITESALKREVGRLERSLTQMSGYLKEIRSELKSTTKNTGQMIDAQKQMIEIQKQLIASMKTMKAAAPRQVRKPRKLTEMNIFVRDQIRSGKSFAEAIKAWKEYKASKAVQEKAETKPVSEPAETQPQPPTSAETQQTGTA
;
A
#
# COMPACT_ATOMS: atom_id res chain seq x y z
N MET A 1 -13.69 83.83 -50.73
CA MET A 1 -13.90 82.41 -51.07
C MET A 1 -13.13 81.44 -50.17
N ALA A 2 -11.80 81.33 -50.28
CA ALA A 2 -10.99 80.27 -49.65
C ALA A 2 -11.30 79.93 -48.17
N LYS A 3 -11.38 80.93 -47.28
CA LYS A 3 -11.66 80.72 -45.83
C LYS A 3 -12.95 79.92 -45.57
N LYS A 4 -14.01 80.09 -46.39
CA LYS A 4 -15.28 79.36 -46.24
C LYS A 4 -15.13 77.89 -46.66
N ALA A 5 -14.37 77.60 -47.73
CA ALA A 5 -14.11 76.24 -48.18
C ALA A 5 -13.29 75.45 -47.15
N VAL A 6 -12.21 76.04 -46.62
CA VAL A 6 -11.38 75.41 -45.58
C VAL A 6 -12.22 75.08 -44.34
N LYS A 7 -13.07 76.01 -43.88
CA LYS A 7 -13.98 75.77 -42.75
C LYS A 7 -14.94 74.59 -42.98
N MET A 8 -15.58 74.51 -44.16
CA MET A 8 -16.49 73.39 -44.47
C MET A 8 -15.75 72.04 -44.52
N ILE A 9 -14.49 72.02 -45.01
CA ILE A 9 -13.67 70.81 -45.07
C ILE A 9 -13.29 70.34 -43.66
N THR A 10 -12.87 71.24 -42.76
CA THR A 10 -12.49 70.89 -41.38
C THR A 10 -13.71 70.48 -40.54
N GLU A 11 -14.83 71.18 -40.64
CA GLU A 11 -16.09 70.79 -39.98
C GLU A 11 -16.58 69.40 -40.46
N SER A 12 -16.47 69.11 -41.76
CA SER A 12 -16.82 67.80 -42.31
C SER A 12 -15.87 66.69 -41.84
N ALA A 13 -14.58 66.98 -41.67
CA ALA A 13 -13.61 66.03 -41.13
C ALA A 13 -13.89 65.72 -39.65
N LEU A 14 -14.13 66.76 -38.83
CA LEU A 14 -14.50 66.62 -37.43
C LEU A 14 -15.79 65.80 -37.26
N LYS A 15 -16.83 66.07 -38.07
CA LYS A 15 -18.10 65.32 -38.01
C LYS A 15 -17.94 63.84 -38.36
N ARG A 16 -17.06 63.50 -39.31
CA ARG A 16 -16.72 62.10 -39.64
C ARG A 16 -16.03 61.40 -38.47
N GLU A 17 -15.10 62.10 -37.80
CA GLU A 17 -14.33 61.54 -36.70
C GLU A 17 -15.17 61.35 -35.44
N VAL A 18 -16.05 62.30 -35.10
CA VAL A 18 -17.06 62.14 -34.04
C VAL A 18 -17.91 60.88 -34.29
N GLY A 19 -18.46 60.73 -35.50
CA GLY A 19 -19.23 59.53 -35.85
C GLY A 19 -18.41 58.22 -35.83
N ARG A 20 -17.09 58.28 -36.05
CA ARG A 20 -16.18 57.13 -35.88
C ARG A 20 -16.03 56.75 -34.41
N LEU A 21 -15.85 57.75 -33.55
CA LEU A 21 -15.73 57.58 -32.10
C LEU A 21 -17.04 57.07 -31.47
N GLU A 22 -18.20 57.59 -31.89
CA GLU A 22 -19.52 57.11 -31.44
C GLU A 22 -19.76 55.63 -31.75
N ARG A 23 -19.40 55.19 -32.96
CA ARG A 23 -19.46 53.76 -33.34
C ARG A 23 -18.52 52.90 -32.51
N SER A 24 -17.29 53.36 -32.29
CA SER A 24 -16.31 52.68 -31.43
C SER A 24 -16.80 52.57 -29.98
N LEU A 25 -17.35 53.65 -29.42
CA LEU A 25 -17.95 53.67 -28.08
C LEU A 25 -19.12 52.67 -27.96
N THR A 26 -19.96 52.59 -28.99
CA THR A 26 -21.07 51.64 -29.06
C THR A 26 -20.57 50.19 -29.07
N GLN A 27 -19.53 49.89 -29.85
CA GLN A 27 -18.90 48.55 -29.88
C GLN A 27 -18.27 48.19 -28.52
N MET A 28 -17.50 49.10 -27.91
CA MET A 28 -16.93 48.89 -26.58
C MET A 28 -18.00 48.68 -25.51
N SER A 29 -19.12 49.41 -25.58
CA SER A 29 -20.28 49.20 -24.69
C SER A 29 -20.91 47.80 -24.87
N GLY A 30 -20.91 47.27 -26.10
CA GLY A 30 -21.29 45.88 -26.41
C GLY A 30 -20.39 44.87 -25.69
N TYR A 31 -19.09 44.92 -25.94
CA TYR A 31 -18.11 44.01 -25.31
C TYR A 31 -18.14 44.07 -23.78
N LEU A 32 -18.31 45.26 -23.18
CA LEU A 32 -18.43 45.39 -21.72
C LEU A 32 -19.70 44.74 -21.15
N LYS A 33 -20.79 44.62 -21.93
CA LYS A 33 -21.99 43.87 -21.51
C LYS A 33 -21.75 42.35 -21.59
N GLU A 34 -21.09 41.90 -22.66
CA GLU A 34 -20.75 40.49 -22.90
C GLU A 34 -19.80 39.95 -21.81
N ILE A 35 -18.68 40.64 -21.57
CA ILE A 35 -17.74 40.35 -20.47
C ILE A 35 -18.45 40.30 -19.11
N ARG A 36 -19.43 41.20 -18.88
CA ARG A 36 -20.22 41.21 -17.63
C ARG A 36 -21.13 39.98 -17.50
N SER A 37 -21.72 39.49 -18.60
CA SER A 37 -22.49 38.23 -18.58
C SER A 37 -21.61 37.00 -18.40
N GLU A 38 -20.46 36.94 -19.08
CA GLU A 38 -19.49 35.85 -18.93
C GLU A 38 -18.93 35.77 -17.51
N LEU A 39 -18.58 36.92 -16.91
CA LEU A 39 -18.11 36.98 -15.53
C LEU A 39 -19.16 36.43 -14.56
N LYS A 40 -20.44 36.84 -14.69
CA LYS A 40 -21.54 36.31 -13.86
C LYS A 40 -21.72 34.80 -14.02
N SER A 41 -21.64 34.30 -15.25
CA SER A 41 -21.72 32.86 -15.55
C SER A 41 -20.56 32.11 -14.91
N THR A 42 -19.34 32.63 -15.07
CA THR A 42 -18.11 32.08 -14.49
C THR A 42 -18.19 32.02 -12.97
N THR A 43 -18.59 33.10 -12.29
CA THR A 43 -18.79 33.12 -10.83
C THR A 43 -19.76 32.05 -10.35
N LYS A 44 -20.89 31.86 -11.07
CA LYS A 44 -21.87 30.81 -10.74
C LYS A 44 -21.27 29.41 -10.89
N ASN A 45 -20.56 29.15 -11.99
CA ASN A 45 -19.92 27.87 -12.25
C ASN A 45 -18.80 27.55 -11.24
N THR A 46 -18.01 28.55 -10.86
CA THR A 46 -16.99 28.42 -9.79
C THR A 46 -17.65 28.09 -8.44
N GLY A 47 -18.78 28.71 -8.10
CA GLY A 47 -19.55 28.36 -6.89
C GLY A 47 -20.00 26.90 -6.88
N GLN A 48 -20.59 26.43 -7.99
CA GLN A 48 -20.99 25.03 -8.14
C GLN A 48 -19.80 24.06 -8.04
N MET A 49 -18.65 24.40 -8.62
CA MET A 49 -17.42 23.62 -8.52
C MET A 49 -16.91 23.53 -7.08
N ILE A 50 -16.95 24.64 -6.33
CA ILE A 50 -16.57 24.67 -4.91
C ILE A 50 -17.47 23.75 -4.08
N ASP A 51 -18.78 23.75 -4.32
CA ASP A 51 -19.71 22.89 -3.58
C ASP A 51 -19.54 21.40 -3.94
N ALA A 52 -19.26 21.08 -5.21
CA ALA A 52 -18.89 19.73 -5.63
C ALA A 52 -17.57 19.26 -4.96
N GLN A 53 -16.58 20.14 -4.83
CA GLN A 53 -15.33 19.84 -4.11
C GLN A 53 -15.57 19.58 -2.61
N LYS A 54 -16.45 20.36 -1.94
CA LYS A 54 -16.84 20.10 -0.55
C LYS A 54 -17.47 18.71 -0.38
N GLN A 55 -18.39 18.33 -1.27
CA GLN A 55 -19.01 16.99 -1.25
C GLN A 55 -17.97 15.89 -1.46
N MET A 56 -17.04 16.06 -2.40
CA MET A 56 -15.95 15.11 -2.65
C MET A 56 -15.04 14.92 -1.43
N ILE A 57 -14.67 16.00 -0.74
CA ILE A 57 -13.89 15.95 0.50
C ILE A 57 -14.64 15.15 1.59
N GLU A 58 -15.95 15.33 1.71
CA GLU A 58 -16.73 14.60 2.73
C GLU A 58 -16.84 13.10 2.41
N ILE A 59 -17.04 12.74 1.14
CA ILE A 59 -16.98 11.34 0.68
C ILE A 59 -15.60 10.72 0.97
N GLN A 60 -14.52 11.46 0.73
CA GLN A 60 -13.16 10.99 1.04
C GLN A 60 -12.95 10.78 2.54
N LYS A 61 -13.46 11.66 3.42
CA LYS A 61 -13.41 11.44 4.88
C LYS A 61 -14.16 10.18 5.29
N GLN A 62 -15.37 9.96 4.75
CA GLN A 62 -16.18 8.77 5.02
C GLN A 62 -15.48 7.49 4.56
N LEU A 63 -14.84 7.51 3.38
CA LEU A 63 -14.02 6.39 2.89
C LEU A 63 -12.80 6.12 3.78
N ILE A 64 -12.10 7.16 4.24
CA ILE A 64 -10.98 7.01 5.19
C ILE A 64 -11.46 6.42 6.52
N ALA A 65 -12.64 6.82 7.00
CA ALA A 65 -13.23 6.27 8.21
C ALA A 65 -13.60 4.78 8.05
N SER A 66 -14.26 4.40 6.94
CA SER A 66 -14.62 3.01 6.67
C SER A 66 -13.40 2.12 6.43
N MET A 67 -12.35 2.62 5.77
CA MET A 67 -11.08 1.89 5.65
C MET A 67 -10.39 1.66 7.01
N LYS A 68 -10.47 2.63 7.93
CA LYS A 68 -9.95 2.47 9.30
C LYS A 68 -10.72 1.41 10.08
N THR A 69 -12.06 1.41 10.02
CA THR A 69 -12.87 0.39 10.71
C THR A 69 -12.67 -1.00 10.10
N MET A 70 -12.63 -1.13 8.77
CA MET A 70 -12.30 -2.40 8.09
C MET A 70 -10.91 -2.92 8.49
N LYS A 71 -9.89 -2.06 8.58
CA LYS A 71 -8.55 -2.47 9.02
C LYS A 71 -8.48 -2.88 10.49
N ALA A 72 -9.34 -2.33 11.34
CA ALA A 72 -9.45 -2.70 12.76
C ALA A 72 -10.24 -4.00 12.97
N ALA A 73 -11.30 -4.20 12.18
CA ALA A 73 -12.16 -5.40 12.21
C ALA A 73 -11.57 -6.58 11.44
N ALA A 74 -10.66 -6.35 10.49
CA ALA A 74 -9.95 -7.41 9.79
C ALA A 74 -9.22 -8.31 10.81
N PRO A 75 -9.44 -9.63 10.79
CA PRO A 75 -8.76 -10.53 11.70
C PRO A 75 -7.27 -10.39 11.49
N ARG A 76 -6.55 -9.91 12.52
CA ARG A 76 -5.08 -9.87 12.51
C ARG A 76 -4.62 -11.28 12.17
N GLN A 77 -3.96 -11.46 11.02
CA GLN A 77 -3.38 -12.76 10.67
C GLN A 77 -2.50 -13.20 11.84
N VAL A 78 -2.96 -14.21 12.57
CA VAL A 78 -2.24 -14.75 13.72
C VAL A 78 -0.99 -15.40 13.15
N ARG A 79 0.11 -14.63 13.17
CA ARG A 79 1.41 -15.11 12.70
C ARG A 79 1.73 -16.35 13.50
N LYS A 80 1.71 -17.51 12.84
CA LYS A 80 2.03 -18.80 13.46
C LYS A 80 3.31 -18.61 14.28
N PRO A 81 3.33 -19.01 15.57
CA PRO A 81 4.51 -18.81 16.40
C PRO A 81 5.70 -19.46 15.69
N ARG A 82 6.76 -18.68 15.44
CA ARG A 82 7.97 -19.21 14.83
C ARG A 82 8.51 -20.29 15.76
N LYS A 83 8.58 -21.53 15.28
CA LYS A 83 9.28 -22.60 16.00
C LYS A 83 10.68 -22.10 16.30
N LEU A 84 11.07 -22.05 17.58
CA LEU A 84 12.45 -21.72 17.93
C LEU A 84 13.32 -22.86 17.39
N THR A 85 14.43 -22.50 16.73
CA THR A 85 15.44 -23.48 16.34
C THR A 85 16.06 -24.11 17.59
N GLU A 86 16.57 -25.35 17.48
CA GLU A 86 17.25 -26.03 18.60
C GLU A 86 18.35 -25.15 19.22
N MET A 87 19.11 -24.44 18.37
CA MET A 87 20.10 -23.46 18.81
C MET A 87 19.50 -22.35 19.69
N ASN A 88 18.34 -21.79 19.31
CA ASN A 88 17.69 -20.72 20.08
C ASN A 88 17.10 -21.22 21.40
N ILE A 89 16.76 -22.50 21.50
CA ILE A 89 16.34 -23.15 22.76
C ILE A 89 17.58 -23.34 23.63
N PHE A 90 18.60 -24.04 23.12
CA PHE A 90 19.86 -24.30 23.83
C PHE A 90 20.54 -23.02 24.35
N VAL A 91 20.67 -21.99 23.50
CA VAL A 91 21.29 -20.71 23.88
C VAL A 91 20.49 -20.00 24.95
N ARG A 92 19.15 -20.07 24.93
CA ARG A 92 18.30 -19.54 26.01
C ARG A 92 18.52 -20.29 27.32
N ASP A 93 18.63 -21.62 27.28
CA ASP A 93 18.85 -22.42 28.49
C ASP A 93 20.25 -22.17 29.08
N GLN A 94 21.28 -22.02 28.25
CA GLN A 94 22.62 -21.62 28.71
C GLN A 94 22.61 -20.22 29.36
N ILE A 95 21.92 -19.24 28.76
CA ILE A 95 21.77 -17.90 29.34
C ILE A 95 20.98 -17.95 30.65
N ARG A 96 19.92 -18.76 30.72
CA ARG A 96 19.14 -18.99 31.95
C ARG A 96 19.97 -19.66 33.06
N SER A 97 20.98 -20.45 32.70
CA SER A 97 21.96 -21.02 33.63
C SER A 97 23.06 -20.05 34.07
N GLY A 98 23.00 -18.77 33.62
CA GLY A 98 23.92 -17.71 34.03
C GLY A 98 25.11 -17.48 33.10
N LYS A 99 25.23 -18.21 31.99
CA LYS A 99 26.31 -18.03 31.01
C LYS A 99 26.06 -16.83 30.10
N SER A 100 27.12 -16.16 29.67
CA SER A 100 27.02 -15.09 28.66
C SER A 100 26.60 -15.65 27.30
N PHE A 101 26.09 -14.78 26.41
CA PHE A 101 25.73 -15.16 25.04
C PHE A 101 26.92 -15.75 24.26
N ALA A 102 28.14 -15.23 24.48
CA ALA A 102 29.34 -15.73 23.82
C ALA A 102 29.67 -17.17 24.26
N GLU A 103 29.58 -17.46 25.56
CA GLU A 103 29.79 -18.81 26.11
C GLU A 103 28.67 -19.77 25.69
N ALA A 104 27.42 -19.32 25.64
CA ALA A 104 26.29 -20.11 25.15
C ALA A 104 26.47 -20.52 23.67
N ILE A 105 26.96 -19.61 22.82
CA ILE A 105 27.27 -19.90 21.41
C ILE A 105 28.49 -20.82 21.28
N LYS A 106 29.51 -20.68 22.14
CA LYS A 106 30.66 -21.60 22.18
C LYS A 106 30.21 -23.01 22.58
N ALA A 107 29.44 -23.14 23.65
CA ALA A 107 28.86 -24.40 24.12
C ALA A 107 27.93 -25.04 23.06
N TRP A 108 27.20 -24.25 22.28
CA TRP A 108 26.39 -24.77 21.16
C TRP A 108 27.26 -25.37 20.05
N LYS A 109 28.37 -24.71 19.68
CA LYS A 109 29.32 -25.24 18.69
C LYS A 109 29.95 -26.55 19.16
N GLU A 110 30.36 -26.60 20.42
CA GLU A 110 30.93 -27.81 21.05
C GLU A 110 29.89 -28.94 21.10
N TYR A 111 28.65 -28.66 21.54
CA TYR A 111 27.54 -29.61 21.52
C TYR A 111 27.24 -30.15 20.11
N LYS A 112 27.22 -29.28 19.09
CA LYS A 112 27.02 -29.68 17.69
C LYS A 112 28.15 -30.57 17.18
N ALA A 113 29.40 -30.29 17.57
CA ALA A 113 30.56 -31.11 17.21
C ALA A 113 30.51 -32.49 17.90
N SER A 114 30.23 -32.54 19.20
CA SER A 114 30.11 -33.80 19.95
C SER A 114 28.96 -34.69 19.43
N LYS A 115 27.80 -34.09 19.10
CA LYS A 115 26.67 -34.82 18.51
C LYS A 115 27.03 -35.44 17.14
N ALA A 116 27.77 -34.71 16.32
CA ALA A 116 28.26 -35.21 15.02
C ALA A 116 29.37 -36.28 15.14
N VAL A 117 30.05 -36.38 16.28
CA VAL A 117 31.00 -37.47 16.58
C VAL A 117 30.27 -38.70 17.10
N GLN A 118 29.22 -38.55 17.92
CA GLN A 118 28.42 -39.67 18.41
C GLN A 118 27.66 -40.37 17.27
N GLU A 119 27.00 -39.63 16.37
CA GLU A 119 26.37 -40.21 15.16
C GLU A 119 27.36 -40.94 14.24
N LYS A 120 28.67 -40.72 14.39
CA LYS A 120 29.73 -41.35 13.60
C LYS A 120 30.48 -42.48 14.33
N ALA A 121 30.13 -42.73 15.60
CA ALA A 121 30.75 -43.76 16.44
C ALA A 121 29.90 -45.04 16.57
N GLU A 122 28.61 -44.98 16.24
CA GLU A 122 27.66 -46.12 16.35
C GLU A 122 27.79 -47.19 15.25
N THR A 123 28.78 -47.09 14.35
CA THR A 123 29.07 -48.13 13.34
C THR A 123 30.48 -48.68 13.46
N LYS A 124 30.73 -49.54 14.45
CA LYS A 124 31.73 -50.63 14.36
C LYS A 124 31.23 -51.89 15.10
N PRO A 125 31.46 -53.09 14.54
CA PRO A 125 30.80 -54.31 15.00
C PRO A 125 31.47 -54.91 16.23
N VAL A 126 30.66 -55.47 17.14
CA VAL A 126 31.10 -56.41 18.17
C VAL A 126 30.97 -57.83 17.62
N SER A 127 32.02 -58.61 17.72
CA SER A 127 32.10 -59.98 17.22
C SER A 127 31.50 -61.02 18.20
N GLU A 128 30.86 -62.00 17.58
CA GLU A 128 30.34 -63.32 18.05
C GLU A 128 31.27 -64.17 18.96
N PRO A 129 30.83 -65.31 19.57
CA PRO A 129 30.02 -66.36 18.92
C PRO A 129 28.98 -67.20 19.73
N ALA A 130 28.20 -67.95 18.93
CA ALA A 130 27.69 -69.32 19.15
C ALA A 130 26.25 -69.57 19.65
N GLU A 131 25.45 -70.16 18.75
CA GLU A 131 24.47 -71.26 18.92
C GLU A 131 23.23 -71.06 19.84
N THR A 132 22.01 -71.53 19.50
CA THR A 132 21.52 -72.47 18.46
C THR A 132 20.16 -72.01 17.89
N GLN A 133 19.86 -72.30 16.63
CA GLN A 133 18.50 -72.31 16.05
C GLN A 133 18.11 -73.76 15.69
N PRO A 134 16.82 -74.14 15.72
CA PRO A 134 16.09 -74.12 14.44
C PRO A 134 14.61 -73.68 14.50
N GLN A 135 14.12 -73.40 13.29
CA GLN A 135 12.91 -72.71 12.83
C GLN A 135 11.50 -73.30 13.21
N PRO A 136 10.40 -72.53 12.98
CA PRO A 136 8.99 -72.97 13.08
C PRO A 136 8.50 -73.54 11.70
N PRO A 137 7.23 -73.50 11.19
CA PRO A 137 6.16 -72.46 11.26
C PRO A 137 4.71 -72.93 11.59
N THR A 138 3.75 -72.01 11.78
CA THR A 138 2.33 -72.24 11.36
C THR A 138 1.58 -70.92 11.07
N SER A 139 0.66 -70.98 10.10
CA SER A 139 -0.15 -69.85 9.59
C SER A 139 -1.60 -69.90 10.09
N ALA A 140 -2.23 -68.73 10.28
CA ALA A 140 -3.66 -68.42 10.11
C ALA A 140 -3.81 -66.91 10.41
N GLU A 141 -4.24 -66.02 9.50
CA GLU A 141 -5.52 -65.96 8.78
C GLU A 141 -6.75 -65.93 9.71
N THR A 142 -7.32 -64.75 9.90
CA THR A 142 -8.76 -64.54 10.16
C THR A 142 -9.15 -63.14 9.71
N GLN A 143 -10.13 -63.05 8.82
CA GLN A 143 -10.83 -61.83 8.42
C GLN A 143 -12.07 -61.63 9.31
N GLN A 144 -12.44 -60.38 9.59
CA GLN A 144 -13.82 -59.93 9.93
C GLN A 144 -13.79 -58.38 9.98
N THR A 145 -14.37 -57.61 9.04
CA THR A 145 -15.78 -57.37 8.65
C THR A 145 -16.61 -56.55 9.65
N GLY A 146 -17.36 -55.56 9.15
CA GLY A 146 -18.31 -54.70 9.90
C GLY A 146 -17.97 -53.21 9.75
N THR A 147 -18.50 -52.41 8.81
CA THR A 147 -19.89 -51.88 8.67
C THR A 147 -20.56 -51.49 10.00
N ALA A 148 -21.21 -50.33 10.12
CA ALA A 148 -21.73 -49.41 9.10
C ALA A 148 -21.44 -47.93 9.39
#